data_AF-A0A7J9NNG3-F1
#
_entry.id   AF-A0A7J9NNG3-F1
#
_cell.length_a   1.000
_cell.length_b   1.000
_cell.length_c   1.000
_cell.angle_alpha   90.00
_cell.angle_beta   90.00
_cell.angle_gamma   90.00
#
_symmetry.space_group_name_H-M   'P 1'
#
loop_
_entity.id
_entity.type
_entity.pdbx_description
1 polymer ?
#
loop_
_entity_poly.entity_id
_entity_poly.type
_entity_poly.pdbx_seq_one_letter_code
_entity_poly.pdbx_strand_id
1 'polypeptide(L)' 'MILRKKTWRKSRNVLPTFIGTVTQHGNSANVDPTLPKEYIGKRVLITILDDDTELVERLNGE' A
#
# COMPACT_ATOMS: atom_id res chain seq x y z
N MET A 1 -34.85 -27.03 -9.26
CA MET A 1 -33.97 -25.86 -9.52
C MET A 1 -32.67 -26.08 -8.77
N ILE A 2 -31.55 -26.34 -9.46
CA ILE A 2 -30.27 -26.62 -8.82
C ILE A 2 -29.51 -25.30 -8.65
N LEU A 3 -29.43 -24.78 -7.42
CA LEU A 3 -28.61 -23.63 -7.10
C LEU A 3 -27.13 -24.04 -7.21
N ARG A 4 -26.48 -23.70 -8.33
CA ARG A 4 -25.01 -23.82 -8.43
C ARG A 4 -24.40 -22.69 -7.61
N LYS A 5 -23.62 -23.01 -6.57
CA LYS A 5 -22.86 -22.02 -5.79
C LYS A 5 -21.96 -21.24 -6.74
N LYS A 6 -22.40 -20.03 -7.11
CA LYS A 6 -21.69 -19.12 -8.00
C LYS A 6 -20.43 -18.67 -7.27
N THR A 7 -19.32 -19.34 -7.58
CA THR A 7 -17.95 -18.91 -7.32
C THR A 7 -17.71 -18.34 -5.92
N TRP A 8 -17.69 -19.22 -4.91
CA TRP A 8 -17.19 -18.84 -3.57
C TRP A 8 -15.72 -18.44 -3.71
N ARG A 9 -15.43 -17.13 -3.71
CA ARG A 9 -14.04 -16.66 -3.74
C ARG A 9 -13.39 -17.01 -2.40
N LYS A 10 -12.15 -17.52 -2.44
CA LYS A 10 -11.37 -17.78 -1.22
C LYS A 10 -11.38 -16.53 -0.34
N SER A 11 -11.53 -16.73 0.98
CA SER A 11 -11.39 -15.65 1.96
C SER A 11 -10.05 -14.96 1.73
N ARG A 12 -10.06 -13.64 1.59
CA ARG A 12 -8.85 -12.81 1.49
C ARG A 12 -8.72 -12.04 2.78
N ASN A 13 -7.54 -12.09 3.38
CA ASN A 13 -7.19 -11.16 4.43
C ASN A 13 -7.01 -9.79 3.78
N VAL A 14 -7.93 -8.86 4.06
CA VAL A 14 -7.80 -7.47 3.64
C VAL A 14 -7.09 -6.74 4.77
N LEU A 15 -5.84 -6.35 4.53
CA LEU A 15 -5.10 -5.50 5.46
C LEU A 15 -5.35 -4.03 5.08
N PRO A 16 -5.66 -3.16 6.05
CA PRO A 16 -5.78 -1.73 5.78
C PRO A 16 -4.44 -1.24 5.22
N THR A 17 -4.48 -0.71 4.00
CA THR A 17 -3.32 -0.20 3.28
C THR A 17 -3.49 1.31 3.13
N PHE A 18 -2.42 2.05 3.36
CA PHE A 18 -2.40 3.51 3.30
C PHE A 18 -1.41 3.92 2.22
N ILE A 19 -1.79 4.89 1.39
CA ILE A 19 -0.87 5.57 0.47
C ILE A 19 -0.53 6.89 1.13
N GLY A 20 0.76 7.15 1.28
CA GLY A 20 1.27 8.36 1.90
C GLY A 20 2.71 8.60 1.47
N THR A 21 3.17 9.82 1.64
CA THR A 21 4.54 10.23 1.33
C THR A 21 5.40 10.14 2.57
N VAL A 22 6.63 9.66 2.39
CA VAL A 22 7.63 9.69 3.47
C VAL A 22 8.24 11.09 3.52
N THR A 23 8.06 11.80 4.62
CA THR A 23 8.56 13.16 4.85
C THR A 23 9.56 13.20 5.99
N GLN A 24 10.54 14.09 5.90
CA GLN A 24 11.50 14.29 7.00
C GLN A 24 10.88 15.15 8.09
N HIS A 25 10.96 14.69 9.33
CA HIS A 25 10.55 15.44 10.51
C HIS A 25 11.61 15.31 11.61
N GLY A 26 12.43 16.35 11.75
CA GLY A 26 13.61 16.33 12.62
C GLY A 26 14.63 15.30 12.15
N ASN A 27 15.02 14.39 13.05
CA ASN A 27 15.99 13.32 12.78
C ASN A 27 15.33 11.99 12.36
N SER A 28 14.04 12.00 12.05
CA SER A 28 13.28 10.80 11.66
C SER A 28 12.47 11.02 10.39
N ALA A 29 12.21 9.94 9.67
CA ALA A 29 11.22 9.91 8.59
C ALA A 29 9.83 9.57 9.14
N ASN A 30 8.81 10.29 8.69
CA ASN A 30 7.40 10.06 9.02
C ASN A 30 6.59 9.78 7.76
N VAL A 31 5.42 9.15 7.92
CA VAL A 31 4.44 8.95 6.84
C VAL A 31 3.36 10.03 6.96
N ASP A 32 3.12 10.76 5.87
CA ASP A 32 2.05 11.77 5.74
C ASP A 32 1.01 11.29 4.71
N PRO A 33 -0.30 11.25 5.03
CA PRO A 33 -0.95 11.70 6.26
C PRO A 33 -0.59 10.85 7.47
N THR A 34 -0.62 11.49 8.65
CA THR A 34 -0.38 10.82 9.93
C THR A 34 -1.33 9.63 10.09
N LEU A 35 -0.77 8.46 10.42
CA LEU A 35 -1.58 7.26 10.66
C LEU A 35 -2.52 7.45 11.85
N PRO A 36 -3.74 6.86 11.81
CA PRO A 36 -4.67 6.89 12.94
C PRO A 36 -4.04 6.46 14.27
N LYS A 37 -4.45 7.12 15.36
CA LYS A 37 -3.86 6.94 16.71
C LYS A 37 -3.96 5.49 17.21
N GLU A 38 -4.98 4.75 16.79
CA GLU A 38 -5.17 3.34 17.11
C GLU A 38 -4.11 2.39 16.52
N TYR A 39 -3.21 2.89 15.66
CA TYR A 39 -2.11 2.12 15.08
C TYR A 39 -0.75 2.37 15.74
N ILE A 40 -0.67 3.32 16.68
CA ILE A 40 0.56 3.58 17.44
C ILE A 40 0.98 2.32 18.21
N GLY A 41 2.25 1.92 18.07
CA GLY A 41 2.82 0.72 18.71
C GLY A 41 2.53 -0.60 18.00
N LYS A 42 1.76 -0.60 16.89
CA LYS A 42 1.55 -1.81 16.07
C LYS A 42 2.66 -1.97 15.04
N ARG A 43 2.91 -3.22 14.63
CA ARG A 43 3.82 -3.53 13.53
C ARG A 43 3.13 -3.23 12.19
N VAL A 44 3.84 -2.54 11.30
CA VAL A 44 3.36 -2.20 9.96
C VAL A 44 4.32 -2.72 8.90
N LEU A 45 3.79 -2.99 7.71
CA LEU A 45 4.55 -3.25 6.50
C LEU A 45 4.40 -2.03 5.59
N ILE A 46 5.53 -1.45 5.18
CA ILE A 46 5.57 -0.27 4.30
C ILE A 46 6.09 -0.74 2.95
N THR A 47 5.35 -0.43 1.89
CA THR A 47 5.78 -0.64 0.51
C THR A 47 6.10 0.72 -0.09
N ILE A 48 7.34 0.91 -0.54
CA ILE A 48 7.75 2.12 -1.26
C ILE A 48 7.25 2.00 -2.69
N LEU A 49 6.52 3.01 -3.14
CA LEU A 49 6.04 3.13 -4.51
C LEU A 49 6.96 4.14 -5.20
N ASP A 50 8.06 3.66 -5.77
CA ASP A 50 8.87 4.49 -6.66
C ASP A 50 8.20 4.47 -8.04
N ASP A 51 7.84 5.64 -8.54
CA ASP A 51 7.62 5.81 -9.98
C ASP A 51 8.99 5.58 -10.60
N ASP A 52 9.18 4.38 -11.15
CA ASP A 52 10.43 3.94 -11.73
C ASP A 52 10.69 4.78 -13.00
N THR A 53 11.21 6.00 -12.82
CA THR A 53 11.48 6.95 -13.90
C THR A 53 12.41 6.32 -14.92
N GLU A 54 13.32 5.45 -14.48
CA GLU A 54 14.23 4.68 -15.33
C GLU A 54 13.47 3.69 -16.23
N LEU A 55 12.45 3.00 -15.70
CA LEU A 55 11.57 2.12 -16.48
C LEU A 55 10.66 2.91 -17.44
N VAL A 56 10.11 4.04 -16.98
CA VAL A 56 9.24 4.91 -17.78
C VAL A 56 10.02 5.58 -18.92
N GLU A 57 11.26 6.01 -18.69
CA GLU A 57 12.15 6.54 -19.73
C GLU A 57 12.55 5.46 -20.73
N ARG A 58 12.85 4.23 -20.27
CA ARG A 58 13.15 3.10 -21.15
C ARG A 58 11.97 2.68 -22.03
N LEU A 59 10.74 2.78 -21.53
CA LEU A 59 9.53 2.40 -22.26
C LEU A 59 9.02 3.49 -23.21
N ASN A 60 9.31 4.77 -22.94
CA ASN A 60 8.92 5.90 -23.80
C ASN A 60 10.00 6.26 -24.84
N GLY A 61 11.18 5.64 -24.76
CA GLY A 61 12.27 5.78 -25.73
C GLY A 61 12.28 4.75 -26.85
N GLU A 62 11.30 3.83 -26.90
CA GLU A 62 11.07 2.86 -27.98
C GLU A 62 9.95 3.30 -28.94
#